data_AF-A0A221JXH9-F1
#
_entry.id   AF-A0A221JXH9-F1
#
_cell.length_a   1.000
_cell.length_b   1.000
_cell.length_c   1.000
_cell.angle_alpha   90.00
_cell.angle_beta   90.00
_cell.angle_gamma   90.00
#
_symmetry.space_group_name_H-M   'P 1'
#
loop_
_entity.id
_entity.type
_entity.pdbx_description
1 polymer ?
#
loop_
_entity_poly.entity_id
_entity_poly.type
_entity_poly.pdbx_seq_one_letter_code
_entity_poly.pdbx_strand_id
1 'polypeptide(L)'
;MARLPSRRVALKWLHWIMVPLFIWFLLVQPKDVTPFGPRAFQAHSILALIFVSLSLAWTADLMRRGLASRPGPKLRGWMRPAHRWLHLTLIWGLFFVAFTGFLLGLTSAVLLKAGGFLPIAPPLGLRTANQIVGTVHIVQFYALGAVAGGHALFHIWRHYRLHDNALRIMVPRRFHRYL
;
A
#
# COMPACT_ATOMS: atom_id res chain seq x y z
N MET A 1 -23.82 3.02 22.23
CA MET A 1 -22.41 3.22 21.79
C MET A 1 -22.04 2.11 20.82
N ALA A 2 -21.70 2.43 19.58
CA ALA A 2 -21.26 1.43 18.60
C ALA A 2 -19.91 0.83 19.04
N ARG A 3 -19.82 -0.50 19.18
CA ARG A 3 -18.54 -1.17 19.47
C ARG A 3 -17.60 -0.99 18.27
N LEU A 4 -16.41 -0.45 18.52
CA LEU A 4 -15.37 -0.37 17.49
C LEU A 4 -15.03 -1.78 16.97
N PRO A 5 -14.74 -1.92 15.67
CA PRO A 5 -14.38 -3.21 15.10
C PRO A 5 -13.07 -3.74 15.72
N SER A 6 -12.96 -5.06 15.88
CA SER A 6 -11.70 -5.66 16.34
C SER A 6 -10.54 -5.34 15.39
N ARG A 7 -9.30 -5.25 15.91
CA ARG A 7 -8.08 -5.00 15.11
C ARG A 7 -7.98 -5.91 13.88
N ARG A 8 -8.35 -7.20 14.03
CA ARG A 8 -8.36 -8.18 12.94
C ARG A 8 -9.33 -7.79 11.82
N VAL A 9 -10.53 -7.34 12.17
CA VAL A 9 -11.54 -6.89 11.19
C VAL A 9 -11.07 -5.62 10.50
N ALA A 10 -10.53 -4.66 11.25
CA ALA A 10 -9.99 -3.43 10.70
C ALA A 10 -8.85 -3.70 9.69
N LEU A 11 -7.87 -4.54 10.06
CA LEU A 11 -6.76 -4.90 9.16
C LEU A 11 -7.20 -5.67 7.92
N LYS A 12 -8.26 -6.48 8.03
CA LYS A 12 -8.86 -7.16 6.87
C LYS A 12 -9.46 -6.16 5.89
N TRP A 13 -10.25 -5.21 6.38
CA TRP A 13 -10.81 -4.15 5.54
C TRP A 13 -9.71 -3.29 4.93
N LEU A 14 -8.74 -2.86 5.74
CA LEU A 14 -7.61 -2.07 5.28
C LEU A 14 -6.88 -2.81 4.15
N HIS A 15 -6.53 -4.09 4.34
CA HIS A 15 -5.90 -4.88 3.29
C HIS A 15 -6.73 -4.94 2.00
N TRP A 16 -8.02 -5.26 2.10
CA TRP A 16 -8.89 -5.41 0.93
C TRP A 16 -9.25 -4.11 0.22
N ILE A 17 -9.20 -2.97 0.91
CA ILE A 17 -9.31 -1.63 0.29
C ILE A 17 -7.98 -1.26 -0.39
N MET A 18 -6.85 -1.59 0.24
CA MET A 18 -5.52 -1.29 -0.29
C MET A 18 -5.23 -2.03 -1.60
N VAL A 19 -5.65 -3.29 -1.76
CA VAL A 19 -5.38 -4.08 -2.98
C VAL A 19 -5.87 -3.41 -4.28
N PRO A 20 -7.17 -3.06 -4.45
CA PRO A 20 -7.63 -2.42 -5.67
C PRO A 20 -7.03 -1.02 -5.87
N LEU A 21 -6.80 -0.26 -4.80
CA LEU A 21 -6.11 1.03 -4.90
C LEU A 21 -4.66 0.86 -5.39
N PHE A 22 -3.96 -0.14 -4.85
CA PHE A 22 -2.59 -0.44 -5.25
C PHE A 22 -2.52 -0.84 -6.73
N ILE A 23 -3.44 -1.70 -7.19
CA ILE A 23 -3.56 -2.09 -8.60
C ILE A 23 -3.86 -0.86 -9.47
N TRP A 24 -4.78 0.01 -9.05
CA TRP A 24 -5.08 1.26 -9.75
C TRP A 24 -3.81 2.09 -9.96
N PHE A 25 -3.02 2.34 -8.91
CA PHE A 25 -1.79 3.14 -9.01
C PHE A 25 -0.63 2.44 -9.73
N LEU A 26 -0.66 1.12 -9.89
CA LEU A 26 0.29 0.40 -10.73
C LEU A 26 -0.01 0.59 -12.23
N LEU A 27 -1.30 0.71 -12.57
CA LEU A 27 -1.78 0.73 -13.95
C LEU A 27 -2.08 2.14 -14.47
N VAL A 28 -2.44 3.07 -13.58
CA VAL A 28 -2.92 4.41 -13.92
C VAL A 28 -2.00 5.44 -13.29
N GLN A 29 -1.40 6.28 -14.13
CA GLN A 29 -0.56 7.41 -13.75
C GLN A 29 -1.30 8.74 -13.98
N PRO A 30 -0.81 9.87 -13.41
CA PRO A 30 -1.41 11.19 -13.64
C PRO A 30 -1.54 11.58 -15.13
N LYS A 31 -0.56 11.20 -15.96
CA LYS A 31 -0.58 11.44 -17.41
C LYS A 31 -1.72 10.71 -18.14
N ASP A 32 -2.23 9.63 -17.56
CA ASP A 32 -3.30 8.83 -18.17
C ASP A 32 -4.69 9.42 -17.84
N VAL A 33 -4.83 10.12 -16.71
CA VAL A 33 -6.11 10.73 -16.29
C VAL A 33 -6.25 12.21 -16.67
N THR A 34 -5.14 12.90 -16.90
CA THR A 34 -5.13 14.32 -17.27
C THR A 34 -5.84 14.63 -18.60
N PRO A 35 -5.76 13.79 -19.66
CA PRO A 35 -6.51 14.01 -20.91
C PRO A 35 -8.03 13.97 -20.73
N PHE A 36 -8.53 13.28 -19.71
CA PHE A 36 -9.96 13.19 -19.39
C PHE A 36 -10.47 14.39 -18.56
N GLY A 37 -9.62 15.39 -18.36
CA GLY A 37 -9.97 16.68 -17.75
C GLY A 37 -9.83 16.75 -16.23
N PRO A 38 -10.13 17.92 -15.63
CA PRO A 38 -9.82 18.21 -14.23
C PRO A 38 -10.52 17.28 -13.22
N ARG A 39 -11.76 16.85 -13.52
CA ARG A 39 -12.52 15.95 -12.64
C ARG A 39 -11.88 14.56 -12.54
N ALA A 40 -11.37 14.03 -13.65
CA ALA A 40 -10.70 12.73 -13.66
C ALA A 40 -9.38 12.78 -12.87
N PHE A 41 -8.59 13.85 -13.07
CA PHE A 41 -7.40 14.09 -12.26
C PHE A 41 -7.73 14.25 -10.77
N GLN A 42 -8.80 14.97 -10.43
CA GLN A 42 -9.24 15.14 -9.04
C GLN A 42 -9.64 13.80 -8.42
N ALA A 43 -10.38 12.96 -9.12
CA ALA A 43 -10.73 11.62 -8.64
C ALA A 43 -9.48 10.78 -8.36
N HIS A 44 -8.52 10.77 -9.30
CA HIS A 44 -7.22 10.09 -9.10
C HIS A 44 -6.47 10.63 -7.87
N SER A 45 -6.46 11.95 -7.68
CA SER A 45 -5.82 12.61 -6.54
C SER A 45 -6.52 12.30 -5.19
N ILE A 46 -7.84 12.17 -5.18
CA ILE A 46 -8.61 11.74 -3.99
C ILE A 46 -8.27 10.28 -3.64
N LEU A 47 -8.21 9.40 -4.64
CA LEU A 47 -7.80 8.01 -4.42
C LEU A 47 -6.38 7.94 -3.84
N ALA A 48 -5.48 8.81 -4.28
CA ALA A 48 -4.10 8.86 -3.80
C ALA A 48 -4.06 9.30 -2.32
N LEU A 49 -4.87 10.30 -1.96
CA LEU A 49 -5.02 10.74 -0.57
C LEU A 49 -5.53 9.62 0.34
N ILE A 50 -6.55 8.88 -0.11
CA ILE A 50 -7.08 7.72 0.62
C ILE A 50 -5.99 6.66 0.79
N PHE A 51 -5.30 6.30 -0.30
CA PHE A 51 -4.25 5.28 -0.30
C PHE A 51 -3.09 5.63 0.64
N VAL A 52 -2.59 6.87 0.60
CA VAL A 52 -1.54 7.34 1.51
C VAL A 52 -2.03 7.34 2.95
N SER A 53 -3.24 7.80 3.23
CA SER A 53 -3.80 7.81 4.58
C SER A 53 -3.90 6.41 5.18
N LEU A 54 -4.34 5.43 4.38
CA LEU A 54 -4.40 4.02 4.80
C LEU A 54 -3.00 3.43 5.00
N SER A 55 -2.03 3.78 4.16
CA SER A 55 -0.63 3.35 4.29
C SER A 55 0.01 3.85 5.60
N LEU A 56 -0.22 5.13 5.93
CA LEU A 56 0.25 5.73 7.18
C LEU A 56 -0.46 5.10 8.39
N ALA A 57 -1.77 4.87 8.31
CA ALA A 57 -2.53 4.21 9.37
C ALA A 57 -2.03 2.77 9.62
N TRP A 58 -1.74 2.01 8.56
CA TRP A 58 -1.19 0.65 8.68
C TRP A 58 0.20 0.67 9.33
N THR A 59 1.06 1.59 8.91
CA THR A 59 2.39 1.76 9.48
C THR A 59 2.32 2.16 10.95
N ALA A 60 1.41 3.06 11.32
CA ALA A 60 1.17 3.43 12.71
C ALA A 60 0.67 2.25 13.55
N ASP A 61 -0.22 1.39 13.03
CA ASP A 61 -0.64 0.17 13.72
C ASP A 61 0.53 -0.81 13.91
N LEU A 62 1.38 -0.97 12.89
CA LEU A 62 2.60 -1.78 12.96
C LEU A 62 3.53 -1.27 14.07
N MET A 63 3.81 0.04 14.10
CA MET A 63 4.70 0.64 15.09
C MET A 63 4.14 0.52 16.52
N ARG A 64 2.82 0.70 16.69
CA ARG A 64 2.18 0.66 18.01
C ARG A 64 2.01 -0.75 18.57
N ARG A 65 1.71 -1.74 17.73
CA ARG A 65 1.21 -3.06 18.17
C ARG A 65 1.95 -4.24 17.53
N GLY A 66 3.02 -3.97 16.78
CA GLY A 66 3.79 -4.96 16.04
C GLY A 66 3.03 -5.60 14.89
N LEU A 67 3.71 -6.49 14.17
CA LEU A 67 3.17 -7.19 13.02
C LEU A 67 2.05 -8.16 13.45
N ALA A 68 0.83 -7.97 12.92
CA ALA A 68 -0.32 -8.82 13.24
C ALA A 68 -0.27 -10.21 12.57
N SER A 69 0.40 -10.32 11.42
CA SER A 69 0.51 -11.57 10.66
C SER A 69 1.44 -12.57 11.36
N ARG A 70 1.09 -13.85 11.32
CA ARG A 70 1.93 -14.94 11.85
C ARG A 70 2.14 -16.00 10.75
N PRO A 71 3.34 -16.60 10.64
CA PRO A 71 3.67 -17.57 9.59
C PRO A 71 2.88 -18.89 9.69
N GLY A 72 2.20 -19.15 10.81
CA GLY A 72 1.48 -20.41 11.03
C GLY A 72 2.40 -21.61 11.30
N PRO A 73 1.82 -22.77 11.67
CA PRO A 73 2.60 -23.94 12.11
C PRO A 73 3.25 -24.71 10.96
N LYS A 74 2.70 -24.64 9.75
CA LYS A 74 3.19 -25.41 8.59
C LYS A 74 4.42 -24.78 7.91
N LEU A 75 4.69 -23.49 8.12
CA LEU A 75 5.94 -22.85 7.66
C LEU A 75 7.12 -23.25 8.56
N ARG A 76 8.16 -23.82 7.96
CA ARG A 76 9.38 -24.32 8.63
C ARG A 76 10.64 -23.62 8.09
N GLY A 77 11.72 -23.66 8.87
CA GLY A 77 13.04 -23.14 8.49
C GLY A 77 13.02 -21.66 8.08
N TRP A 78 13.75 -21.34 7.01
CA TRP A 78 13.93 -19.98 6.47
C TRP A 78 12.65 -19.31 5.98
N MET A 79 11.57 -20.07 5.75
CA MET A 79 10.31 -19.54 5.26
C MET A 79 9.54 -18.72 6.33
N ARG A 80 9.82 -18.98 7.61
CA ARG A 80 9.23 -18.22 8.73
C ARG A 80 9.77 -16.78 8.79
N PRO A 81 11.10 -16.54 8.78
CA PRO A 81 11.62 -15.18 8.68
C PRO A 81 11.29 -14.54 7.33
N ALA A 82 11.34 -15.27 6.21
CA ALA A 82 10.93 -14.74 4.90
C ALA A 82 9.50 -14.20 4.90
N HIS A 83 8.55 -14.91 5.52
CA HIS A 83 7.19 -14.41 5.72
C HIS A 83 7.17 -13.06 6.45
N ARG A 84 7.94 -12.95 7.54
CA ARG A 84 8.00 -11.70 8.33
C ARG A 84 8.61 -10.57 7.51
N TRP A 85 9.74 -10.81 6.86
CA TRP A 85 10.40 -9.81 6.02
C TRP A 85 9.47 -9.34 4.92
N LEU A 86 8.79 -10.24 4.21
CA LEU A 86 7.86 -9.89 3.14
C LEU A 86 6.77 -8.92 3.61
N HIS A 87 6.15 -9.18 4.77
CA HIS A 87 5.12 -8.29 5.31
C HIS A 87 5.68 -6.96 5.80
N LEU A 88 6.85 -6.96 6.44
CA LEU A 88 7.49 -5.72 6.91
C LEU A 88 7.95 -4.86 5.73
N THR A 89 8.56 -5.47 4.72
CA THR A 89 8.96 -4.78 3.48
C THR A 89 7.77 -4.15 2.79
N LEU A 90 6.60 -4.82 2.75
CA LEU A 90 5.39 -4.23 2.19
C LEU A 90 4.90 -3.01 2.99
N ILE A 91 4.76 -3.14 4.31
CA ILE A 91 4.22 -2.04 5.13
C ILE A 91 5.19 -0.85 5.15
N TRP A 92 6.49 -1.10 5.35
CA TRP A 92 7.50 -0.04 5.29
C TRP A 92 7.66 0.52 3.87
N GLY A 93 7.54 -0.32 2.84
CA GLY A 93 7.57 0.12 1.45
C GLY A 93 6.44 1.11 1.15
N LEU A 94 5.21 0.82 1.60
CA LEU A 94 4.06 1.72 1.49
C LEU A 94 4.28 3.03 2.24
N PHE A 95 4.85 2.98 3.45
CA PHE A 95 5.25 4.18 4.18
C PHE A 95 6.25 5.02 3.40
N PHE A 96 7.31 4.39 2.88
CA PHE A 96 8.32 5.12 2.14
C PHE A 96 7.76 5.70 0.84
N VAL A 97 6.77 5.07 0.19
CA VAL A 97 6.09 5.64 -0.98
C VAL A 97 5.37 6.92 -0.57
N ALA A 98 4.65 6.91 0.55
CA ALA A 98 4.04 8.12 1.08
C ALA A 98 5.09 9.21 1.40
N PHE A 99 6.23 8.80 1.97
CA PHE A 99 7.33 9.71 2.29
C PHE A 99 7.95 10.34 1.04
N THR A 100 8.25 9.55 0.00
CA THR A 100 8.78 10.09 -1.27
C THR A 100 7.73 10.92 -2.02
N GLY A 101 6.44 10.62 -1.86
CA GLY A 101 5.33 11.47 -2.34
C GLY A 101 5.25 12.83 -1.63
N PHE A 102 5.51 12.87 -0.32
CA PHE A 102 5.68 14.13 0.42
C PHE A 102 6.89 14.92 -0.10
N LEU A 103 8.03 14.26 -0.31
CA LEU A 103 9.23 14.90 -0.86
C LEU A 103 9.01 15.42 -2.29
N LEU A 104 8.19 14.76 -3.11
CA LEU A 104 7.76 15.28 -4.40
C LEU A 104 7.04 16.61 -4.26
N GLY A 105 6.12 16.73 -3.29
CA GLY A 105 5.45 17.98 -2.97
C GLY A 105 6.42 19.07 -2.50
N LEU A 106 7.34 18.71 -1.59
CA LEU A 106 8.29 19.64 -0.98
C LEU A 106 9.29 20.20 -2.01
N THR A 107 9.74 19.36 -2.94
CA THR A 107 10.73 19.75 -3.97
C THR A 107 10.09 20.38 -5.20
N SER A 108 8.77 20.35 -5.32
CA SER A 108 8.03 20.87 -6.48
C SER A 108 8.24 22.37 -6.70
N ALA A 109 8.10 22.81 -7.95
CA ALA A 109 8.05 24.22 -8.34
C ALA A 109 6.70 24.89 -8.07
N VAL A 110 5.65 24.09 -7.89
CA VAL A 110 4.28 24.55 -7.63
C VAL A 110 3.69 23.83 -6.43
N LEU A 111 2.74 24.47 -5.76
CA LEU A 111 2.05 23.86 -4.62
C LEU A 111 1.19 22.68 -5.08
N LEU A 112 1.65 21.46 -4.81
CA LEU A 112 0.88 20.25 -5.07
C LEU A 112 -0.17 20.04 -3.98
N LYS A 113 -1.40 19.69 -4.40
CA LYS A 113 -2.52 19.42 -3.51
C LYS A 113 -3.03 17.99 -3.67
N ALA A 114 -3.05 17.23 -2.58
CA ALA A 114 -3.71 15.94 -2.50
C ALA A 114 -5.24 16.14 -2.43
N GLY A 115 -5.99 15.35 -3.19
CA GLY A 115 -7.44 15.50 -3.35
C GLY A 115 -7.88 16.83 -3.98
N GLY A 116 -6.94 17.65 -4.46
CA GLY A 116 -7.20 19.00 -4.98
C GLY A 116 -7.36 20.10 -3.92
N PHE A 117 -7.36 19.75 -2.62
CA PHE A 117 -7.58 20.72 -1.54
C PHE A 117 -6.46 20.73 -0.49
N LEU A 118 -5.86 19.57 -0.18
CA LEU A 118 -4.90 19.44 0.93
C LEU A 118 -3.47 19.71 0.42
N PRO A 119 -2.81 20.80 0.82
CA PRO A 119 -1.41 21.04 0.45
C PRO A 119 -0.52 19.90 0.95
N ILE A 120 0.30 19.32 0.07
CA ILE A 120 1.19 18.21 0.44
C ILE A 120 2.37 18.72 1.27
N ALA A 121 3.04 19.76 0.78
CA ALA A 121 4.18 20.41 1.41
C ALA A 121 4.43 21.79 0.78
N PRO A 122 5.14 22.71 1.45
CA PRO A 122 5.59 23.96 0.85
C PRO A 122 6.52 23.70 -0.35
N PRO A 123 6.29 24.31 -1.53
CA PRO A 123 7.10 24.07 -2.72
C PRO A 123 8.41 24.87 -2.66
N LEU A 124 9.54 24.17 -2.61
CA LEU A 124 10.87 24.78 -2.54
C LEU A 124 11.49 25.11 -3.92
N GLY A 125 10.87 24.69 -5.02
CA GLY A 125 11.37 25.00 -6.37
C GLY A 125 12.64 24.25 -6.79
N LEU A 126 12.96 23.14 -6.11
CA LEU A 126 14.21 22.40 -6.29
C LEU A 126 14.10 21.42 -7.47
N ARG A 127 14.22 21.92 -8.71
CA ARG A 127 14.02 21.14 -9.95
C ARG A 127 14.80 19.82 -10.00
N THR A 128 16.10 19.86 -9.74
CA THR A 128 16.96 18.66 -9.79
C THR A 128 16.56 17.65 -8.71
N ALA A 129 16.31 18.11 -7.48
CA ALA A 129 15.86 17.25 -6.40
C ALA A 129 14.49 16.63 -6.72
N ASN A 130 13.57 17.40 -7.32
CA ASN A 130 12.25 16.93 -7.72
C ASN A 130 12.33 15.81 -8.78
N GLN A 131 13.23 15.94 -9.76
CA GLN A 131 13.47 14.89 -10.76
C GLN A 131 14.02 13.60 -10.13
N ILE A 132 15.00 13.73 -9.21
CA ILE A 132 15.58 12.59 -8.50
C ILE A 132 14.51 11.90 -7.65
N VAL A 133 13.80 12.66 -6.81
CA VAL A 133 12.76 12.13 -5.93
C VAL A 133 11.63 11.50 -6.74
N GLY A 134 11.23 12.09 -7.86
CA GLY A 134 10.24 11.51 -8.76
C GLY A 134 10.68 10.17 -9.35
N THR A 135 11.93 10.07 -9.78
CA THR A 135 12.51 8.80 -10.27
C THR A 135 12.51 7.75 -9.17
N VAL A 136 12.97 8.11 -7.97
CA VAL A 136 12.98 7.22 -6.79
C VAL A 136 11.56 6.77 -6.46
N HIS A 137 10.58 7.67 -6.41
CA HIS A 137 9.19 7.36 -6.09
C HIS A 137 8.59 6.35 -7.08
N ILE A 138 8.84 6.52 -8.39
CA ILE A 138 8.37 5.61 -9.43
C ILE A 138 9.03 4.23 -9.29
N VAL A 139 10.38 4.19 -9.24
CA VAL A 139 11.14 2.94 -9.11
C VAL A 139 10.73 2.18 -7.86
N GLN A 140 10.59 2.89 -6.75
CA GLN A 140 10.14 2.34 -5.49
C GLN A 140 8.74 1.72 -5.59
N PHE A 141 7.78 2.42 -6.22
CA PHE A 141 6.42 1.92 -6.32
C PHE A 141 6.33 0.65 -7.17
N TYR A 142 7.05 0.60 -8.30
CA TYR A 142 7.12 -0.60 -9.14
C TYR A 142 7.88 -1.76 -8.46
N ALA A 143 8.97 -1.48 -7.75
CA ALA A 143 9.67 -2.48 -6.94
C ALA A 143 8.75 -3.05 -5.86
N LEU A 144 7.97 -2.20 -5.20
CA LEU A 144 6.95 -2.63 -4.24
C LEU A 144 5.85 -3.47 -4.92
N GLY A 145 5.51 -3.16 -6.17
CA GLY A 145 4.64 -3.98 -7.02
C GLY A 145 5.16 -5.40 -7.20
N ALA A 146 6.45 -5.57 -7.50
CA ALA A 146 7.07 -6.88 -7.59
C ALA A 146 7.04 -7.64 -6.25
N VAL A 147 7.31 -6.95 -5.14
CA VAL A 147 7.20 -7.54 -3.79
C VAL A 147 5.76 -7.95 -3.47
N ALA A 148 4.77 -7.15 -3.84
CA ALA A 148 3.35 -7.47 -3.65
C ALA A 148 2.92 -8.67 -4.50
N GLY A 149 3.41 -8.78 -5.74
CA GLY A 149 3.22 -9.96 -6.59
C GLY A 149 3.83 -11.20 -5.96
N GLY A 150 5.08 -11.13 -5.50
CA GLY A 150 5.74 -12.21 -4.76
C GLY A 150 5.00 -12.59 -3.48
N HIS A 151 4.43 -11.62 -2.76
CA HIS A 151 3.56 -11.86 -1.60
C HIS A 151 2.29 -12.62 -1.96
N ALA A 152 1.57 -12.20 -3.00
CA ALA A 152 0.39 -12.90 -3.46
C ALA A 152 0.73 -14.34 -3.88
N LEU A 153 1.76 -14.53 -4.71
CA LEU A 153 2.23 -15.83 -5.16
C LEU A 153 2.66 -16.72 -3.99
N PHE A 154 3.37 -16.18 -3.01
CA PHE A 154 3.76 -16.91 -1.80
C PHE A 154 2.54 -17.46 -1.04
N HIS A 155 1.49 -16.65 -0.88
CA HIS A 155 0.28 -17.07 -0.19
C HIS A 155 -0.57 -18.05 -1.02
N ILE A 156 -0.60 -17.91 -2.34
CA ILE A 156 -1.24 -18.85 -3.27
C ILE A 156 -0.51 -20.21 -3.24
N TRP A 157 0.81 -20.21 -3.37
CA TRP A 157 1.62 -21.41 -3.26
C TRP A 157 1.41 -22.09 -1.90
N ARG A 158 1.34 -21.32 -0.81
CA ARG A 158 1.13 -21.87 0.54
C ARG A 158 -0.21 -22.58 0.66
N HIS A 159 -1.24 -22.01 0.03
CA HIS A 159 -2.55 -22.60 -0.05
C HIS A 159 -2.54 -23.94 -0.79
N TYR A 160 -1.98 -24.00 -2.00
CA TYR A 160 -1.97 -25.23 -2.81
C TYR A 160 -0.97 -26.29 -2.33
N ARG A 161 0.21 -25.89 -1.83
CA ARG A 161 1.27 -26.84 -1.47
C ARG A 161 1.18 -27.29 -0.01
N LEU A 162 0.96 -26.38 0.92
CA LEU A 162 0.89 -26.69 2.35
C LEU A 162 -0.54 -26.96 2.83
N HIS A 163 -1.55 -26.68 1.99
CA HIS A 163 -2.96 -26.84 2.34
C HIS A 163 -3.26 -26.16 3.67
N ASP A 164 -2.74 -24.95 3.84
CA ASP A 164 -2.88 -24.18 5.08
C ASP A 164 -4.03 -23.18 4.98
N ASN A 165 -4.62 -22.84 6.13
CA ASN A 165 -5.77 -21.94 6.19
C ASN A 165 -5.34 -20.46 6.18
N ALA A 166 -4.16 -20.15 5.64
CA ALA A 166 -3.61 -18.79 5.65
C ALA A 166 -4.52 -17.79 4.94
N LEU A 167 -5.00 -18.14 3.74
CA LEU A 167 -5.88 -17.28 2.96
C LEU A 167 -7.19 -17.02 3.71
N ARG A 168 -7.75 -18.02 4.41
CA ARG A 168 -9.00 -17.87 5.18
C ARG A 168 -8.91 -16.82 6.29
N ILE A 169 -7.69 -16.52 6.77
CA ILE A 169 -7.46 -15.45 7.76
C ILE A 169 -7.85 -14.09 7.18
N MET A 170 -7.42 -13.79 5.95
CA MET A 170 -7.66 -12.49 5.31
C MET A 170 -8.84 -12.46 4.35
N VAL A 171 -9.21 -13.58 3.73
CA VAL A 171 -10.35 -13.64 2.82
C VAL A 171 -11.68 -13.47 3.61
N PRO A 172 -12.66 -12.70 3.10
CA PRO A 172 -13.99 -12.60 3.71
C PRO A 172 -14.70 -13.96 3.75
N ARG A 173 -15.50 -14.21 4.79
CA ARG A 173 -16.13 -15.53 5.03
C ARG A 173 -16.94 -16.07 3.85
N ARG A 174 -17.60 -15.18 3.08
CA ARG A 174 -18.39 -15.56 1.90
C ARG A 174 -17.59 -16.30 0.82
N PHE A 175 -16.28 -16.08 0.76
CA PHE A 175 -15.39 -16.71 -0.22
C PHE A 175 -14.66 -17.94 0.32
N HIS A 176 -14.91 -18.34 1.58
CA HIS A 176 -14.26 -19.51 2.18
C HIS A 176 -14.63 -20.83 1.49
N ARG A 177 -15.77 -20.90 0.78
CA ARG A 177 -16.15 -22.08 -0.02
C ARG A 177 -15.20 -22.36 -1.19
N TYR A 178 -14.41 -21.37 -1.60
CA TYR A 178 -13.45 -21.47 -2.72
C TYR A 178 -12.01 -21.65 -2.24
N LEU A 179 -11.79 -21.81 -0.93
CA LEU A 179 -10.49 -22.01 -0.26
C LEU A 179 -10.54 -23.30 0.56
#